data_AF-A0A2H0DZ24-F1
#
_entry.id   AF-A0A2H0DZ24-F1
#
_cell.length_a   1.000
_cell.length_b   1.000
_cell.length_c   1.000
_cell.angle_alpha   90.00
_cell.angle_beta   90.00
_cell.angle_gamma   90.00
#
_symmetry.space_group_name_H-M   'P 1'
#
loop_
_entity.id
_entity.type
_entity.pdbx_description
1 polymer ?
#
loop_
_entity_poly.entity_id
_entity_poly.type
_entity_poly.pdbx_seq_one_letter_code
_entity_poly.pdbx_strand_id
1 'polypeptide(L)'
;MKIESYPTLRKHIIFELKRYQSPECIAGNMREQNMVPRVSSDAIYRWLRSVYGQRYCKYLCTKRYKKKPQRNSSKRHIIPNMVSIHKMETASGFVTEGDTMLSPKKVSRTAAVVVVWRETKLLKGELVKSLRPIHTRRVMKKIHNDNKSGAMILDQGIENQEHERFGVSTYFCDTASPRQKPLIENNIGQLRRWWWPKGTDLSKISKEEFQEKIEIMNNKYKKSLQYRSANEVSREYGILK
;
A
#
# COMPACT_ATOMS: atom_id res chain seq x y z
N MET A 1 -22.64 2.07 26.73
CA MET A 1 -21.20 2.02 26.33
C MET A 1 -20.73 3.45 26.08
N LYS A 2 -19.50 3.84 26.46
CA LYS A 2 -18.98 5.21 26.28
C LYS A 2 -19.25 5.80 24.88
N ILE A 3 -19.05 5.03 23.82
CA ILE A 3 -19.28 5.49 22.44
C ILE A 3 -20.74 5.90 22.20
N GLU A 4 -21.72 5.17 22.74
CA GLU A 4 -23.14 5.51 22.59
C GLU A 4 -23.58 6.66 23.50
N SER A 5 -22.92 6.83 24.66
CA SER A 5 -23.21 7.90 25.60
C SER A 5 -22.77 9.29 25.13
N TYR A 6 -21.86 9.38 24.14
CA TYR A 6 -21.34 10.64 23.60
C TYR A 6 -21.60 10.74 22.09
N PRO A 7 -22.64 11.48 21.64
CA PRO A 7 -23.01 11.55 20.22
C PRO A 7 -21.92 12.09 19.30
N THR A 8 -21.13 13.06 19.76
CA THR A 8 -20.01 13.66 19.01
C THR A 8 -18.90 12.64 18.78
N LEU A 9 -18.52 11.90 19.82
CA LEU A 9 -17.56 10.79 19.75
C LEU A 9 -18.04 9.70 18.78
N ARG A 10 -19.31 9.30 18.86
CA ARG A 10 -19.90 8.32 17.95
C ARG A 10 -19.82 8.78 16.50
N LYS A 11 -20.20 10.03 16.22
CA LYS A 11 -20.12 10.64 14.88
C LYS A 11 -18.69 10.62 14.35
N HIS A 12 -17.71 11.01 15.17
CA HIS A 12 -16.30 11.00 14.80
C HIS A 12 -15.79 9.58 14.47
N ILE A 13 -16.06 8.59 15.33
CA ILE A 13 -15.65 7.19 15.07
C ILE A 13 -16.28 6.66 13.78
N ILE A 14 -17.57 6.93 13.54
CA ILE A 14 -18.25 6.52 12.30
C ILE A 14 -17.62 7.19 11.08
N PHE A 15 -17.31 8.49 11.19
CA PHE A 15 -16.67 9.26 10.13
C PHE A 15 -15.30 8.65 9.76
N GLU A 16 -14.44 8.39 10.74
CA GLU A 16 -13.12 7.80 10.49
C GLU A 16 -13.21 6.34 9.97
N LEU A 17 -14.16 5.54 10.47
CA LEU A 17 -14.40 4.20 9.93
C LEU A 17 -14.81 4.26 8.45
N LYS A 18 -15.68 5.21 8.06
CA LYS A 18 -16.06 5.40 6.64
C LYS A 18 -14.88 5.82 5.75
N ARG A 19 -13.83 6.41 6.34
CA ARG A 19 -12.55 6.69 5.70
C ARG A 19 -11.57 5.51 5.75
N TYR A 20 -12.07 4.32 6.09
CA TYR A 20 -11.31 3.07 6.16
C TYR A 20 -10.17 3.09 7.19
N GLN A 21 -10.26 3.95 8.21
CA GLN A 21 -9.34 3.91 9.34
C GLN A 21 -9.62 2.67 10.20
N SER A 22 -8.55 1.99 10.63
CA SER A 22 -8.70 0.89 11.57
C SER A 22 -9.00 1.40 12.98
N PRO A 23 -9.69 0.65 13.85
CA PRO A 23 -9.92 1.04 15.25
C PRO A 23 -8.64 1.41 16.01
N GLU A 24 -7.51 0.74 15.74
CA GLU A 24 -6.21 1.09 16.31
C GLU A 24 -5.71 2.45 15.83
N CYS A 25 -5.88 2.72 14.54
CA CYS A 25 -5.49 3.99 13.92
C CYS A 25 -6.34 5.16 14.43
N ILE A 26 -7.65 4.96 14.58
CA ILE A 26 -8.57 5.96 15.14
C ILE A 26 -8.16 6.29 16.57
N ALA A 27 -8.07 5.27 17.43
CA ALA A 27 -7.73 5.47 18.84
C ALA A 27 -6.34 6.12 19.03
N GLY A 28 -5.37 5.73 18.20
CA GLY A 28 -4.04 6.33 18.20
C GLY A 28 -4.05 7.80 17.77
N ASN A 29 -4.71 8.12 16.65
CA ASN A 29 -4.85 9.51 16.21
C ASN A 29 -5.55 10.39 17.27
N MET A 30 -6.64 9.90 17.88
CA MET A 30 -7.31 10.60 18.96
C MET A 30 -6.40 10.89 20.16
N ARG A 31 -5.44 10.00 20.44
CA ARG A 31 -4.46 10.19 21.51
C ARG A 31 -3.44 11.25 21.13
N GLU A 32 -2.86 11.19 19.94
CA GLU A 32 -1.88 12.19 19.47
C GLU A 32 -2.50 13.60 19.38
N GLN A 33 -3.79 13.69 19.07
CA GLN A 33 -4.55 14.94 19.01
C GLN A 33 -5.14 15.37 20.37
N ASN A 34 -4.82 14.69 21.48
CA ASN A 34 -5.32 14.97 22.82
C ASN A 34 -6.86 15.15 22.91
N MET A 35 -7.61 14.39 22.11
CA MET A 35 -9.07 14.53 22.04
C MET A 35 -9.76 14.09 23.33
N VAL A 36 -10.82 14.81 23.73
CA VAL A 36 -11.68 14.46 24.86
C VAL A 36 -13.16 14.59 24.45
N PRO A 37 -14.01 13.56 24.65
CA PRO A 37 -13.69 12.24 25.20
C PRO A 37 -13.00 11.32 24.18
N ARG A 38 -11.97 10.56 24.62
CA ARG A 38 -11.31 9.51 23.81
C ARG A 38 -11.67 8.07 24.22
N VAL A 39 -11.41 7.12 23.32
CA VAL A 39 -11.59 5.68 23.52
C VAL A 39 -10.40 4.88 23.03
N SER A 40 -10.12 3.74 23.69
CA SER A 40 -9.14 2.75 23.22
C SER A 40 -9.63 2.01 21.97
N SER A 41 -8.72 1.40 21.21
CA SER A 41 -9.03 0.48 20.10
C SER A 41 -9.99 -0.63 20.53
N ASP A 42 -9.80 -1.19 21.72
CA ASP A 42 -10.60 -2.31 22.24
C ASP A 42 -12.04 -1.89 22.53
N ALA A 43 -12.24 -0.65 22.99
CA ALA A 43 -13.57 -0.08 23.15
C ALA A 43 -14.28 0.07 21.81
N ILE A 44 -13.57 0.50 20.75
CA ILE A 44 -14.12 0.57 19.39
C ILE A 44 -14.43 -0.83 18.87
N TYR A 45 -13.54 -1.82 19.07
CA TYR A 45 -13.82 -3.21 18.67
C TYR A 45 -15.01 -3.82 19.42
N ARG A 46 -15.11 -3.61 20.74
CA ARG A 46 -16.29 -4.03 21.51
C ARG A 46 -17.57 -3.39 20.98
N TRP A 47 -17.52 -2.11 20.63
CA TRP A 47 -18.66 -1.41 20.05
C TRP A 47 -19.05 -1.96 18.68
N LEU A 48 -18.06 -2.22 17.80
CA LEU A 48 -18.28 -2.85 16.49
C LEU A 48 -18.89 -4.26 16.59
N ARG A 49 -18.67 -4.97 17.70
CA ARG A 49 -19.28 -6.28 17.97
C ARG A 49 -20.68 -6.19 18.59
N SER A 50 -21.14 -5.01 18.95
CA SER A 50 -22.48 -4.78 19.50
C SER A 50 -23.52 -4.53 18.41
N VAL A 51 -24.81 -4.58 18.78
CA VAL A 51 -25.96 -4.27 17.90
C VAL A 51 -25.87 -2.88 17.26
N TYR A 52 -25.20 -1.92 17.91
CA TYR A 52 -25.06 -0.55 17.40
C TYR A 52 -23.99 -0.42 16.32
N GLY A 53 -22.88 -1.15 16.48
CA GLY A 53 -21.67 -0.97 15.69
C GLY A 53 -21.50 -1.96 14.53
N GLN A 54 -22.18 -3.10 14.56
CA GLN A 54 -21.97 -4.21 13.61
C GLN A 54 -22.08 -3.79 12.13
N ARG A 55 -23.00 -2.88 11.81
CA ARG A 55 -23.19 -2.32 10.45
C ARG A 55 -21.96 -1.60 9.88
N TYR A 56 -21.03 -1.17 10.74
CA TYR A 56 -19.80 -0.47 10.33
C TYR A 56 -18.62 -1.43 10.13
N CYS A 57 -18.74 -2.72 10.46
CA CYS A 57 -17.69 -3.72 10.22
C CYS A 57 -17.36 -3.89 8.72
N LYS A 58 -18.23 -3.46 7.82
CA LYS A 58 -17.97 -3.45 6.36
C LYS A 58 -16.79 -2.57 5.96
N TYR A 59 -16.42 -1.59 6.78
CA TYR A 59 -15.27 -0.72 6.52
C TYR A 59 -13.93 -1.28 7.00
N LEU A 60 -13.93 -2.42 7.72
CA LEU A 60 -12.70 -3.06 8.18
C LEU A 60 -12.03 -3.89 7.09
N CYS A 61 -10.70 -3.85 7.04
CA CYS A 61 -9.89 -4.54 6.02
C CYS A 61 -9.78 -6.06 6.18
N THR A 62 -9.87 -6.56 7.41
CA THR A 62 -9.65 -7.98 7.71
C THR A 62 -10.90 -8.59 8.30
N LYS A 63 -11.39 -9.65 7.64
CA LYS A 63 -12.49 -10.51 8.11
C LYS A 63 -12.05 -11.98 8.30
N ARG A 64 -10.73 -12.26 8.48
CA ARG A 64 -10.18 -13.63 8.47
C ARG A 64 -9.35 -14.00 9.70
N TYR A 65 -9.49 -15.26 10.10
CA TYR A 65 -8.89 -15.90 11.28
C TYR A 65 -7.77 -16.92 10.96
N LYS A 66 -7.36 -17.16 9.70
CA LYS A 66 -6.32 -18.17 9.36
C LYS A 66 -5.25 -17.67 8.38
N LYS A 67 -3.99 -18.03 8.66
CA LYS A 67 -2.81 -17.85 7.79
C LYS A 67 -2.91 -18.77 6.56
N LYS A 68 -2.38 -18.32 5.42
CA LYS A 68 -2.20 -19.16 4.23
C LYS A 68 -0.78 -19.76 4.20
N PRO A 69 -0.62 -21.03 3.83
CA PRO A 69 0.68 -21.63 3.58
C PRO A 69 1.30 -21.08 2.27
N GLN A 70 2.62 -20.89 2.28
CA GLN A 70 3.41 -20.46 1.14
C GLN A 70 3.64 -21.66 0.19
N ARG A 71 3.60 -21.42 -1.13
CA ARG A 71 3.97 -22.41 -2.16
C ARG A 71 5.14 -21.87 -2.96
N ASN A 72 6.10 -22.74 -3.27
CA ASN A 72 7.28 -22.40 -4.06
C ASN A 72 6.90 -22.16 -5.53
N SER A 73 7.51 -21.16 -6.14
CA SER A 73 7.36 -20.83 -7.56
C SER A 73 8.50 -21.42 -8.40
N SER A 74 8.25 -21.65 -9.68
CA SER A 74 9.24 -22.09 -10.67
C SER A 74 10.27 -21.01 -11.00
N LYS A 75 11.50 -21.44 -11.35
CA LYS A 75 12.63 -20.59 -11.75
C LYS A 75 12.28 -19.73 -12.98
N ARG A 76 12.77 -18.48 -13.02
CA ARG A 76 12.59 -17.55 -14.15
C ARG A 76 13.91 -16.87 -14.55
N HIS A 77 13.86 -16.32 -15.75
CA HIS A 77 14.96 -15.84 -16.61
C HIS A 77 15.87 -14.77 -16.01
N ILE A 78 17.05 -14.63 -16.64
CA ILE A 78 18.11 -13.68 -16.28
C ILE A 78 17.66 -12.25 -16.61
N ILE A 79 17.64 -11.38 -15.61
CA ILE A 79 17.59 -9.93 -15.79
C ILE A 79 19.02 -9.45 -16.08
N PRO A 80 19.30 -8.79 -17.22
CA PRO A 80 20.64 -8.26 -17.49
C PRO A 80 21.06 -7.26 -16.41
N ASN A 81 22.34 -7.22 -16.05
CA ASN A 81 22.94 -6.21 -15.14
C ASN A 81 22.29 -6.09 -13.75
N MET A 82 21.70 -7.18 -13.23
CA MET A 82 21.04 -7.18 -11.93
C MET A 82 22.01 -6.84 -10.78
N VAL A 83 21.65 -5.84 -9.95
CA VAL A 83 22.35 -5.50 -8.72
C VAL A 83 21.59 -6.07 -7.52
N SER A 84 22.25 -6.92 -6.71
CA SER A 84 21.66 -7.50 -5.51
C SER A 84 21.36 -6.43 -4.45
N ILE A 85 20.27 -6.61 -3.70
CA ILE A 85 19.90 -5.79 -2.54
C ILE A 85 21.02 -5.69 -1.48
N HIS A 86 21.91 -6.68 -1.37
CA HIS A 86 23.03 -6.64 -0.42
C HIS A 86 24.12 -5.64 -0.80
N LYS A 87 24.13 -5.17 -2.06
CA LYS A 87 25.01 -4.09 -2.53
C LYS A 87 24.40 -2.70 -2.32
N MET A 88 23.16 -2.63 -1.83
CA MET A 88 22.55 -1.36 -1.51
C MET A 88 23.25 -0.81 -0.26
N GLU A 89 24.10 0.19 -0.48
CA GLU A 89 24.62 1.00 0.62
C GLU A 89 23.44 1.68 1.34
N THR A 90 23.67 2.18 2.55
CA THR A 90 22.66 2.94 3.30
C THR A 90 22.42 4.26 2.52
N ALA A 91 21.54 4.19 1.53
CA ALA A 91 21.51 5.14 0.43
C ALA A 91 21.16 6.55 0.92
N SER A 92 21.87 7.53 0.38
CA SER A 92 21.47 8.93 0.40
C SER A 92 20.15 9.08 -0.37
N GLY A 93 19.03 9.27 0.33
CA GLY A 93 17.71 9.55 -0.25
C GLY A 93 16.61 8.58 0.17
N PHE A 94 15.44 8.68 -0.47
CA PHE A 94 14.27 7.87 -0.13
C PHE A 94 14.30 6.50 -0.83
N VAL A 95 14.11 5.42 -0.08
CA VAL A 95 14.08 4.06 -0.62
C VAL A 95 12.65 3.67 -0.96
N THR A 96 12.43 3.14 -2.16
CA THR A 96 11.13 2.64 -2.60
C THR A 96 11.10 1.12 -2.76
N GLU A 97 9.93 0.51 -2.58
CA GLU A 97 9.65 -0.89 -2.93
C GLU A 97 8.61 -0.90 -4.05
N GLY A 98 8.89 -1.59 -5.17
CA GLY A 98 7.98 -1.66 -6.32
C GLY A 98 7.50 -3.08 -6.61
N ASP A 99 6.24 -3.26 -7.01
CA ASP A 99 5.67 -4.57 -7.35
C ASP A 99 4.49 -4.43 -8.33
N THR A 100 4.05 -5.55 -8.93
CA THR A 100 2.98 -5.57 -9.92
C THR A 100 1.73 -6.32 -9.46
N MET A 101 0.57 -5.71 -9.68
CA MET A 101 -0.74 -6.36 -9.48
C MET A 101 -1.30 -6.86 -10.80
N LEU A 102 -1.49 -8.16 -10.90
CA LEU A 102 -1.96 -8.82 -12.12
C LEU A 102 -3.48 -9.02 -12.14
N SER A 103 -4.07 -8.81 -13.33
CA SER A 103 -5.32 -9.44 -13.76
C SER A 103 -5.15 -10.96 -13.98
N PRO A 104 -6.23 -11.75 -13.97
CA PRO A 104 -6.18 -13.13 -14.42
C PRO A 104 -5.69 -13.20 -15.87
N LYS A 105 -4.64 -14.01 -16.12
CA LYS A 105 -4.01 -14.13 -17.44
C LYS A 105 -4.98 -14.48 -18.58
N LYS A 106 -6.03 -15.24 -18.28
CA LYS A 106 -7.06 -15.65 -19.26
C LYS A 106 -8.07 -14.56 -19.59
N VAL A 107 -8.15 -13.50 -18.78
CA VAL A 107 -9.14 -12.43 -18.93
C VAL A 107 -8.51 -11.21 -19.57
N SER A 108 -7.37 -10.75 -19.05
CA SER A 108 -6.72 -9.54 -19.53
C SER A 108 -5.23 -9.54 -19.25
N ARG A 109 -4.49 -8.85 -20.10
CA ARG A 109 -3.06 -8.57 -19.90
C ARG A 109 -2.82 -7.34 -19.01
N THR A 110 -3.87 -6.58 -18.71
CA THR A 110 -3.77 -5.37 -17.87
C THR A 110 -3.21 -5.73 -16.50
N ALA A 111 -2.33 -4.86 -16.01
CA ALA A 111 -1.74 -4.96 -14.68
C ALA A 111 -1.72 -3.56 -14.04
N ALA A 112 -1.34 -3.48 -12.78
CA ALA A 112 -0.97 -2.22 -12.15
C ALA A 112 0.47 -2.30 -11.67
N VAL A 113 1.23 -1.23 -11.87
CA VAL A 113 2.53 -1.02 -11.23
C VAL A 113 2.28 -0.23 -9.97
N VAL A 114 2.84 -0.67 -8.85
CA VAL A 114 2.66 -0.01 -7.55
C VAL A 114 4.03 0.17 -6.89
N VAL A 115 4.26 1.35 -6.32
CA VAL A 115 5.52 1.76 -5.67
C VAL A 115 5.19 2.35 -4.31
N VAL A 116 5.92 1.96 -3.27
CA VAL A 116 5.79 2.52 -1.92
C VAL A 116 7.11 3.07 -1.41
N TRP A 117 7.10 4.26 -0.80
CA TRP A 117 8.26 4.85 -0.14
C TRP A 117 8.39 4.28 1.27
N ARG A 118 9.59 3.82 1.66
CA ARG A 118 9.82 3.17 2.94
C ARG A 118 9.73 4.15 4.10
N GLU A 119 10.18 5.38 3.92
CA GLU A 119 10.28 6.38 4.97
C GLU A 119 8.89 6.94 5.30
N THR A 120 8.16 7.38 4.28
CA THR A 120 6.87 8.07 4.44
C THR A 120 5.66 7.19 4.21
N LYS A 121 5.86 5.94 3.78
CA LYS A 121 4.80 4.97 3.45
C LYS A 121 3.85 5.46 2.35
N LEU A 122 4.28 6.42 1.54
CA LEU A 122 3.56 6.94 0.38
C LEU A 122 3.39 5.84 -0.66
N LEU A 123 2.17 5.64 -1.12
CA LEU A 123 1.85 4.70 -2.18
C LEU A 123 1.55 5.47 -3.47
N LYS A 124 2.18 5.06 -4.57
CA LYS A 124 1.86 5.50 -5.93
C LYS A 124 1.66 4.28 -6.80
N GLY A 125 0.90 4.43 -7.88
CA GLY A 125 0.79 3.37 -8.87
C GLY A 125 -0.04 3.79 -10.07
N GLU A 126 0.08 3.06 -11.17
CA GLU A 126 -0.74 3.27 -12.36
C GLU A 126 -1.09 1.94 -13.03
N LEU A 127 -2.24 1.93 -13.71
CA LEU A 127 -2.65 0.83 -14.58
C LEU A 127 -1.79 0.82 -15.86
N VAL A 128 -1.35 -0.37 -16.26
CA VAL A 128 -0.60 -0.62 -17.49
C VAL A 128 -1.32 -1.63 -18.38
N LYS A 129 -1.26 -1.43 -19.69
CA LYS A 129 -1.90 -2.32 -20.68
C LYS A 129 -1.35 -3.75 -20.64
N SER A 130 -0.06 -3.89 -20.32
CA SER A 130 0.59 -5.19 -20.12
C SER A 130 1.91 -5.07 -19.36
N LEU A 131 2.42 -6.17 -18.82
CA LEU A 131 3.74 -6.27 -18.19
C LEU A 131 4.92 -6.34 -19.20
N ARG A 132 4.76 -5.78 -20.41
CA ARG A 132 5.92 -5.61 -21.29
C ARG A 132 6.86 -4.58 -20.65
N PRO A 133 8.19 -4.79 -20.64
CA PRO A 133 9.15 -3.88 -20.00
C PRO A 133 8.97 -2.41 -20.39
N ILE A 134 8.62 -2.13 -21.65
CA ILE A 134 8.34 -0.76 -22.12
C ILE A 134 7.22 -0.06 -21.35
N HIS A 135 6.16 -0.77 -20.96
CA HIS A 135 5.03 -0.20 -20.25
C HIS A 135 5.34 0.05 -18.78
N THR A 136 5.99 -0.91 -18.12
CA THR A 136 6.44 -0.75 -16.73
C THR A 136 7.51 0.32 -16.61
N ARG A 137 8.47 0.38 -17.54
CA ARG A 137 9.48 1.45 -17.64
C ARG A 137 8.86 2.82 -17.73
N ARG A 138 7.86 3.03 -18.59
CA ARG A 138 7.20 4.34 -18.74
C ARG A 138 6.57 4.80 -17.43
N VAL A 139 5.89 3.89 -16.71
CA VAL A 139 5.24 4.23 -15.44
C VAL A 139 6.27 4.43 -14.32
N MET A 140 7.24 3.53 -14.16
CA MET A 140 8.30 3.67 -13.15
C MET A 140 9.07 4.97 -13.33
N LYS A 141 9.50 5.27 -14.56
CA LYS A 141 10.20 6.53 -14.89
C LYS A 141 9.35 7.75 -14.56
N LYS A 142 8.05 7.73 -14.91
CA LYS A 142 7.14 8.82 -14.56
C LYS A 142 7.03 9.00 -13.04
N ILE A 143 6.76 7.92 -12.30
CA ILE A 143 6.61 7.95 -10.84
C ILE A 143 7.88 8.50 -10.17
N HIS A 144 9.07 8.08 -10.60
CA HIS A 144 10.34 8.55 -10.03
C HIS A 144 10.79 9.93 -10.53
N ASN A 145 10.31 10.39 -11.69
CA ASN A 145 10.53 11.76 -12.12
C ASN A 145 9.66 12.74 -11.32
N ASP A 146 8.41 12.37 -11.05
CA ASP A 146 7.42 13.21 -10.38
C ASP A 146 7.64 13.26 -8.85
N ASN A 147 8.49 12.41 -8.29
CA ASN A 147 8.70 12.29 -6.84
C ASN A 147 10.18 12.10 -6.50
N LYS A 148 10.65 12.56 -5.34
CA LYS A 148 12.05 12.32 -4.94
C LYS A 148 12.26 10.84 -4.56
N SER A 149 13.24 10.18 -5.18
CA SER A 149 13.63 8.80 -4.90
C SER A 149 15.16 8.65 -4.98
N GLY A 150 15.76 7.87 -4.08
CA GLY A 150 17.18 7.55 -4.08
C GLY A 150 17.47 6.14 -4.60
N ALA A 151 16.71 5.15 -4.11
CA ALA A 151 16.87 3.75 -4.50
C ALA A 151 15.52 3.04 -4.62
N MET A 152 15.43 2.01 -5.45
CA MET A 152 14.25 1.16 -5.59
C MET A 152 14.60 -0.31 -5.41
N ILE A 153 13.74 -1.05 -4.70
CA ILE A 153 13.83 -2.50 -4.49
C ILE A 153 12.72 -3.21 -5.28
N LEU A 154 13.11 -4.13 -6.16
CA LEU A 154 12.21 -4.92 -7.00
C LEU A 154 12.40 -6.42 -6.82
N ASP A 155 11.43 -7.20 -7.31
CA ASP A 155 11.61 -8.64 -7.48
C ASP A 155 12.28 -8.93 -8.83
N GLN A 156 12.68 -10.18 -9.03
CA GLN A 156 13.32 -10.63 -10.27
C GLN A 156 12.28 -10.89 -11.39
N GLY A 157 11.28 -10.02 -11.51
CA GLY A 157 10.25 -10.06 -12.56
C GLY A 157 10.80 -9.66 -13.93
N ILE A 158 10.34 -10.33 -14.99
CA ILE A 158 10.77 -10.04 -16.37
C ILE A 158 10.34 -8.65 -16.83
N GLU A 159 9.30 -8.09 -16.22
CA GLU A 159 8.84 -6.73 -16.45
C GLU A 159 9.86 -5.67 -16.02
N ASN A 160 10.86 -6.05 -15.23
CA ASN A 160 11.90 -5.18 -14.69
C ASN A 160 13.20 -5.21 -15.53
N GLN A 161 13.18 -5.83 -16.72
CA GLN A 161 14.35 -5.94 -17.59
C GLN A 161 14.98 -4.60 -17.97
N GLU A 162 14.20 -3.53 -18.04
CA GLU A 162 14.68 -2.19 -18.43
C GLU A 162 14.91 -1.26 -17.24
N HIS A 163 15.23 -1.82 -16.07
CA HIS A 163 15.36 -1.08 -14.81
C HIS A 163 16.40 0.04 -14.82
N GLU A 164 17.48 -0.11 -15.58
CA GLU A 164 18.51 0.93 -15.77
C GLU A 164 17.92 2.23 -16.34
N ARG A 165 16.74 2.17 -16.98
CA ARG A 165 16.06 3.31 -17.60
C ARG A 165 14.97 3.92 -16.71
N PHE A 166 14.81 3.46 -15.47
CA PHE A 166 13.81 3.99 -14.54
C PHE A 166 14.21 5.35 -13.95
N GLY A 167 15.48 5.74 -14.06
CA GLY A 167 15.98 7.00 -13.50
C GLY A 167 16.22 6.96 -11.98
N VAL A 168 16.28 5.75 -11.40
CA VAL A 168 16.60 5.51 -9.99
C VAL A 168 17.46 4.26 -9.86
N SER A 169 18.41 4.27 -8.93
CA SER A 169 19.24 3.09 -8.63
C SER A 169 18.34 1.93 -8.19
N THR A 170 18.37 0.84 -8.95
CA THR A 170 17.45 -0.28 -8.75
C THR A 170 18.21 -1.51 -8.26
N TYR A 171 17.69 -2.12 -7.19
CA TYR A 171 18.22 -3.28 -6.53
C TYR A 171 17.19 -4.41 -6.50
N PHE A 172 17.65 -5.64 -6.52
CA PHE A 172 16.80 -6.82 -6.63
C PHE A 172 16.89 -7.69 -5.40
N CYS A 173 15.72 -8.13 -4.93
CA CYS A 173 15.61 -9.13 -3.87
C CYS A 173 16.26 -10.45 -4.27
N ASP A 174 16.66 -11.21 -3.25
CA ASP A 174 17.03 -12.60 -3.42
C ASP A 174 15.83 -13.42 -3.89
N THR A 175 16.09 -14.48 -4.63
CA THR A 175 15.05 -15.37 -5.12
C THR A 175 14.27 -15.96 -3.94
N ALA A 176 12.93 -15.97 -4.05
CA ALA A 176 12.03 -16.49 -3.03
C ALA A 176 12.11 -15.79 -1.65
N SER A 177 12.54 -14.53 -1.61
CA SER A 177 12.64 -13.72 -0.39
C SER A 177 11.61 -12.59 -0.32
N PRO A 178 10.30 -12.90 -0.16
CA PRO A 178 9.23 -11.89 -0.08
C PRO A 178 9.44 -10.86 1.05
N ARG A 179 10.10 -11.29 2.14
CA ARG A 179 10.37 -10.46 3.32
C ARG A 179 11.27 -9.25 3.05
N GLN A 180 11.95 -9.18 1.90
CA GLN A 180 12.78 -8.04 1.51
C GLN A 180 11.95 -6.88 0.93
N LYS A 181 10.64 -7.06 0.68
CA LYS A 181 9.69 -6.03 0.22
C LYS A 181 8.37 -6.02 1.04
N PRO A 182 8.45 -5.93 2.38
CA PRO A 182 7.30 -6.19 3.24
C PRO A 182 6.21 -5.10 3.14
N LEU A 183 6.57 -3.85 2.80
CA LEU A 183 5.61 -2.76 2.73
C LEU A 183 4.74 -2.85 1.49
N ILE A 184 5.35 -3.10 0.32
CA ILE A 184 4.57 -3.18 -0.92
C ILE A 184 3.63 -4.40 -0.90
N GLU A 185 4.08 -5.54 -0.37
CA GLU A 185 3.25 -6.73 -0.19
C GLU A 185 2.04 -6.44 0.70
N ASN A 186 2.25 -5.71 1.80
CA ASN A 186 1.16 -5.31 2.69
C ASN A 186 0.15 -4.40 1.99
N ASN A 187 0.61 -3.39 1.25
CA ASN A 187 -0.25 -2.44 0.53
C ASN A 187 -1.05 -3.13 -0.59
N ILE A 188 -0.41 -3.94 -1.43
CA ILE A 188 -1.09 -4.76 -2.45
C ILE A 188 -2.10 -5.69 -1.78
N GLY A 189 -1.74 -6.31 -0.67
CA GLY A 189 -2.64 -7.16 0.11
C GLY A 189 -3.87 -6.40 0.63
N GLN A 190 -3.75 -5.13 0.99
CA GLN A 190 -4.87 -4.28 1.40
C GLN A 190 -5.75 -3.89 0.22
N LEU A 191 -5.16 -3.42 -0.89
CA LEU A 191 -5.87 -3.10 -2.13
C LEU A 191 -6.72 -4.28 -2.60
N ARG A 192 -6.13 -5.50 -2.55
CA ARG A 192 -6.82 -6.73 -2.92
C ARG A 192 -7.95 -7.12 -1.97
N ARG A 193 -7.84 -6.81 -0.68
CA ARG A 193 -8.87 -7.16 0.31
C ARG A 193 -10.07 -6.23 0.25
N TRP A 194 -9.83 -4.95 -0.05
CA TRP A 194 -10.87 -3.94 -0.03
C TRP A 194 -11.60 -3.75 -1.36
N TRP A 195 -10.86 -3.73 -2.47
CA TRP A 195 -11.43 -3.28 -3.74
C TRP A 195 -11.23 -4.28 -4.87
N TRP A 196 -10.04 -4.87 -4.98
CA TRP A 196 -9.70 -5.71 -6.14
C TRP A 196 -9.23 -7.12 -5.74
N PRO A 197 -10.15 -7.98 -5.23
CA PRO A 197 -9.85 -9.37 -4.92
C PRO A 197 -9.04 -10.09 -5.99
N LYS A 198 -8.27 -11.10 -5.58
CA LYS A 198 -7.56 -11.93 -6.55
C LYS A 198 -8.58 -12.55 -7.51
N GLY A 199 -8.44 -12.28 -8.81
CA GLY A 199 -9.47 -12.61 -9.80
C GLY A 199 -10.06 -11.40 -10.51
N THR A 200 -9.91 -10.19 -9.95
CA THR A 200 -10.42 -8.96 -10.57
C THR A 200 -9.74 -8.69 -11.91
N ASP A 201 -10.55 -8.40 -12.91
CA ASP A 201 -10.12 -7.88 -14.21
C ASP A 201 -9.80 -6.38 -14.09
N LEU A 202 -8.51 -6.05 -14.06
CA LEU A 202 -8.05 -4.67 -13.92
C LEU A 202 -8.33 -3.81 -15.16
N SER A 203 -8.65 -4.37 -16.33
CA SER A 203 -9.03 -3.54 -17.49
C SER A 203 -10.37 -2.84 -17.31
N LYS A 204 -11.21 -3.31 -16.37
CA LYS A 204 -12.52 -2.71 -16.09
C LYS A 204 -12.44 -1.57 -15.07
N ILE A 205 -11.27 -1.34 -14.49
CA ILE A 205 -11.05 -0.29 -13.49
C ILE A 205 -10.59 0.96 -14.24
N SER A 206 -11.25 2.09 -13.99
CA SER A 206 -10.82 3.37 -14.55
C SER A 206 -9.54 3.86 -13.85
N LYS A 207 -8.78 4.73 -14.52
CA LYS A 207 -7.58 5.31 -13.89
C LYS A 207 -7.96 6.14 -12.66
N GLU A 208 -9.09 6.81 -12.73
CA GLU A 208 -9.64 7.69 -11.69
C GLU A 208 -10.02 6.87 -10.46
N GLU A 209 -10.74 5.75 -10.63
CA GLU A 209 -11.06 4.83 -9.53
C GLU A 209 -9.76 4.29 -8.91
N PHE A 210 -8.79 3.90 -9.74
CA PHE A 210 -7.51 3.39 -9.24
C PHE A 210 -6.79 4.43 -8.38
N GLN A 211 -6.66 5.68 -8.85
CA GLN A 211 -6.04 6.76 -8.09
C GLN A 211 -6.82 7.10 -6.82
N GLU A 212 -8.16 7.10 -6.86
CA GLU A 212 -9.00 7.33 -5.68
C GLU A 212 -8.68 6.31 -4.58
N LYS A 213 -8.51 5.02 -4.92
CA LYS A 213 -8.21 3.99 -3.90
C LYS A 213 -6.79 4.10 -3.36
N ILE A 214 -5.83 4.52 -4.18
CA ILE A 214 -4.47 4.85 -3.74
C ILE A 214 -4.51 6.06 -2.78
N GLU A 215 -5.32 7.07 -3.08
CA GLU A 215 -5.45 8.26 -2.24
C GLU A 215 -6.12 7.96 -0.90
N ILE A 216 -7.12 7.07 -0.87
CA ILE A 216 -7.67 6.53 0.38
C ILE A 216 -6.56 5.87 1.21
N MET A 217 -5.72 5.03 0.59
CA MET A 217 -4.59 4.37 1.27
C MET A 217 -3.57 5.36 1.84
N ASN A 218 -3.30 6.47 1.13
CA ASN A 218 -2.35 7.49 1.55
C ASN A 218 -2.86 8.39 2.68
N ASN A 219 -4.18 8.56 2.80
CA ASN A 219 -4.82 9.32 3.88
C ASN A 219 -5.14 8.49 5.14
N LYS A 220 -4.85 7.18 5.11
CA LYS A 220 -4.94 6.36 6.32
C LYS A 220 -3.86 6.74 7.33
N TYR A 221 -4.23 6.81 8.60
CA TYR A 221 -3.25 6.96 9.67
C TYR A 221 -2.38 5.70 9.75
N LYS A 222 -1.10 5.90 10.00
CA LYS A 222 -0.14 4.79 10.15
C LYS A 222 0.55 4.91 11.50
N LYS A 223 0.47 3.86 12.31
CA LYS A 223 1.15 3.80 13.61
C LYS A 223 2.65 4.07 13.51
N SER A 224 3.31 3.57 12.45
CA SER A 224 4.74 3.83 12.19
C SER A 224 5.06 5.30 11.88
N LEU A 225 4.05 6.12 11.61
CA LEU A 225 4.16 7.56 11.35
C LEU A 225 3.51 8.38 12.47
N GLN A 226 3.49 7.85 13.71
CA GLN A 226 2.84 8.50 14.85
C GLN A 226 1.37 8.86 14.55
N TYR A 227 0.65 7.95 13.88
CA TYR A 227 -0.75 8.12 13.49
C TYR A 227 -1.03 9.31 12.56
N ARG A 228 0.00 9.81 11.87
CA ARG A 228 -0.13 10.68 10.70
C ARG A 228 -0.34 9.84 9.44
N SER A 229 -0.88 10.48 8.41
CA SER A 229 -1.07 9.90 7.09
C SER A 229 0.21 9.97 6.25
N ALA A 230 0.31 9.13 5.23
CA ALA A 230 1.46 9.17 4.33
C ALA A 230 1.52 10.49 3.55
N ASN A 231 0.37 11.07 3.22
CA ASN A 231 0.30 12.36 2.54
C ASN A 231 0.84 13.50 3.41
N GLU A 232 0.50 13.55 4.69
CA GLU A 232 1.03 14.57 5.62
C GLU A 232 2.56 14.49 5.72
N VAL A 233 3.09 13.29 5.97
CA VAL A 233 4.53 13.09 6.11
C VAL A 233 5.25 13.33 4.78
N SER A 234 4.69 12.90 3.64
CA SER A 234 5.35 13.07 2.34
C SER A 234 5.45 14.52 1.89
N ARG A 235 4.49 15.37 2.28
CA ARG A 235 4.56 16.82 2.04
C ARG A 235 5.67 17.47 2.88
N GLU A 236 5.76 17.11 4.16
CA GLU A 236 6.81 17.61 5.05
C GLU A 236 8.21 17.22 4.59
N TYR A 237 8.39 15.98 4.13
CA TYR A 237 9.66 15.49 3.60
C TYR A 237 9.93 15.96 2.15
N GLY A 238 9.00 16.68 1.53
CA GLY A 238 9.13 17.21 0.17
C GLY A 238 9.35 16.13 -0.90
N ILE A 239 8.74 14.94 -0.71
CA ILE A 239 8.78 13.84 -1.69
C ILE A 239 7.89 14.18 -2.88
N LEU A 240 6.70 14.72 -2.58
CA LEU A 240 5.79 15.26 -3.58
C LEU A 240 6.44 16.53 -4.12
N LYS A 241 6.81 16.51 -5.39
CA LYS A 241 7.26 17.72 -6.09
C LYS A 241 6.09 18.63 -6.42
#